data_AF-A0A9D2AS95-F1
#
_entry.id   AF-A0A9D2AS95-F1
#
_cell.length_a   1.000
_cell.length_b   1.000
_cell.length_c   1.000
_cell.angle_alpha   90.00
_cell.angle_beta   90.00
_cell.angle_gamma   90.00
#
_symmetry.space_group_name_H-M   'P 1'
#
loop_
_entity.id
_entity.type
_entity.pdbx_description
1 polymer ?
#
loop_
_entity_poly.entity_id
_entity_poly.type
_entity_poly.pdbx_seq_one_letter_code
_entity_poly.pdbx_strand_id
1 'polypeptide(L)'
;SIYQENEVAKMRVKRCFECDEKLEEIIHRDVPMTKGNYTEAEVKILGMIGSLNEDEAMSAVEISEAVGCSRQKVSNWCSKVLYKKGLINIIKKNGKNYYFDYEEESNYPMKNDADIIVEEI
;
A
#
# COMPACT_ATOMS: atom_id res chain seq x y z
N SER A 1 19.78 -55.05 11.68
CA SER A 1 19.40 -54.73 10.30
C SER A 1 18.05 -54.05 10.35
N ILE A 2 18.03 -52.77 9.99
CA ILE A 2 16.85 -51.90 10.01
C ILE A 2 16.02 -52.25 8.75
N TYR A 3 14.72 -52.40 8.93
CA TYR A 3 13.79 -52.95 7.92
C TYR A 3 13.65 -52.04 6.68
N GLN A 4 13.37 -52.66 5.52
CA GLN A 4 13.35 -52.07 4.17
C GLN A 4 12.25 -51.01 3.96
N GLU A 5 12.61 -49.90 3.31
CA GLU A 5 11.81 -48.68 3.06
C GLU A 5 10.67 -48.83 2.02
N ASN A 6 10.07 -50.01 1.85
CA ASN A 6 9.18 -50.28 0.71
C ASN A 6 7.66 -50.19 1.01
N GLU A 7 7.25 -49.69 2.17
CA GLU A 7 5.82 -49.63 2.55
C GLU A 7 5.30 -48.21 2.86
N VAL A 8 5.68 -47.21 2.06
CA VAL A 8 4.93 -45.94 2.02
C VAL A 8 3.85 -46.03 0.95
N ALA A 9 2.62 -46.34 1.40
CA ALA A 9 1.42 -46.29 0.58
C ALA A 9 1.31 -44.91 -0.10
N LYS A 10 1.51 -44.86 -1.43
CA LYS A 10 1.32 -43.65 -2.23
C LYS A 10 -0.18 -43.34 -2.33
N MET A 11 -0.74 -42.75 -1.29
CA MET A 11 -2.09 -42.20 -1.33
C MET A 11 -2.10 -41.02 -2.31
N ARG A 12 -2.71 -41.20 -3.47
CA ARG A 12 -2.99 -40.11 -4.43
C ARG A 12 -4.02 -39.18 -3.81
N VAL A 13 -3.56 -38.14 -3.12
CA VAL A 13 -4.43 -37.00 -2.79
C VAL A 13 -4.67 -36.24 -4.09
N LYS A 14 -5.89 -36.29 -4.64
CA LYS A 14 -6.31 -35.37 -5.69
C LYS A 14 -6.34 -33.97 -5.08
N ARG A 15 -5.27 -33.19 -5.27
CA ARG A 15 -5.31 -31.74 -5.00
C ARG A 15 -6.10 -31.12 -6.15
N CYS A 16 -7.40 -30.94 -5.94
CA CYS A 16 -8.16 -29.98 -6.73
C CYS A 16 -7.91 -28.60 -6.11
N PHE A 17 -6.77 -28.00 -6.44
CA PHE A 17 -6.53 -26.57 -6.25
C PHE A 17 -6.24 -25.99 -7.63
N GLU A 18 -7.28 -25.90 -8.45
CA GLU A 18 -7.28 -25.06 -9.67
C GLU A 18 -7.55 -23.60 -9.27
N CYS A 19 -6.86 -23.11 -8.25
CA CYS A 19 -6.79 -21.68 -7.99
C CYS A 19 -5.40 -21.22 -8.42
N ASP A 20 -5.24 -21.03 -9.73
CA ASP A 20 -4.14 -20.28 -10.35
C ASP A 20 -4.30 -18.77 -10.09
N GLU A 21 -4.82 -18.39 -8.91
CA GLU A 21 -4.74 -17.01 -8.46
C GLU A 21 -3.26 -16.71 -8.22
N LYS A 22 -2.66 -16.04 -9.19
CA LYS A 22 -1.31 -15.53 -9.10
C LYS A 22 -1.25 -14.66 -7.86
N LEU A 23 -0.34 -14.97 -6.94
CA LEU A 23 0.00 -14.07 -5.85
C LEU A 23 0.52 -12.78 -6.49
N GLU A 24 -0.30 -11.73 -6.48
CA GLU A 24 0.11 -10.43 -6.98
C GLU A 24 1.27 -9.92 -6.12
N GLU A 25 2.32 -9.45 -6.80
CA GLU A 25 3.50 -8.91 -6.15
C GLU A 25 3.09 -7.71 -5.29
N ILE A 26 3.39 -7.78 -3.99
CA ILE A 26 3.14 -6.66 -3.08
C ILE A 26 4.11 -5.56 -3.49
N ILE A 27 3.63 -4.60 -4.30
CA ILE A 27 4.40 -3.41 -4.67
C ILE A 27 4.72 -2.66 -3.39
N HIS A 28 5.99 -2.71 -2.98
CA HIS A 28 6.50 -1.92 -1.87
C HIS A 28 6.49 -0.45 -2.28
N ARG A 29 5.41 0.28 -1.94
CA ARG A 29 5.43 1.74 -2.06
C ARG A 29 6.41 2.29 -1.04
N ASP A 30 7.45 2.96 -1.54
CA ASP A 30 8.34 3.77 -0.73
C ASP A 30 7.51 4.88 -0.08
N VAL A 31 7.03 4.63 1.14
CA VAL A 31 6.33 5.64 1.92
C VAL A 31 7.32 6.79 2.09
N PRO A 32 6.98 8.03 1.67
CA PRO A 32 7.92 9.13 1.72
C PRO A 32 8.42 9.29 3.16
N MET A 33 9.72 9.05 3.36
CA MET A 33 10.40 9.28 4.63
C MET A 33 10.41 10.78 4.92
N THR A 34 9.32 11.28 5.51
CA THR A 34 9.25 12.68 5.89
C THR A 34 10.10 12.93 7.12
N LYS A 35 10.66 14.14 7.25
CA LYS A 35 11.52 14.57 8.37
C LYS A 35 10.89 14.49 9.78
N GLY A 36 9.63 14.06 9.90
CA GLY A 36 8.94 13.82 11.16
C GLY A 36 8.42 12.39 11.22
N ASN A 37 8.66 11.70 12.34
CA ASN A 37 8.13 10.37 12.57
C ASN A 37 6.59 10.42 12.59
N TYR A 38 5.95 9.94 11.52
CA TYR A 38 4.50 9.73 11.51
C TYR A 38 4.12 8.70 12.57
N THR A 39 3.01 8.94 13.26
CA THR A 39 2.40 7.95 14.13
C THR A 39 1.86 6.77 13.31
N GLU A 40 1.69 5.60 13.91
CA GLU A 40 1.15 4.42 13.22
C GLU A 40 -0.18 4.71 12.50
N ALA A 41 -1.08 5.44 13.17
CA ALA A 41 -2.36 5.84 12.58
C ALA A 41 -2.20 6.75 11.35
N GLU A 42 -1.20 7.61 11.33
CA GLU A 42 -0.89 8.49 10.20
C GLU A 42 -0.34 7.67 9.03
N VAL A 43 0.64 6.78 9.28
CA VAL A 43 1.15 5.87 8.24
C VAL A 43 0.02 5.05 7.62
N LYS A 44 -0.89 4.52 8.43
CA LYS A 44 -2.08 3.77 7.96
C LYS A 44 -3.03 4.63 7.13
N ILE A 45 -3.33 5.87 7.54
CA ILE A 45 -4.19 6.78 6.76
C ILE A 45 -3.56 7.04 5.38
N LEU A 46 -2.26 7.33 5.31
CA LEU A 46 -1.59 7.63 4.05
C LEU A 46 -1.52 6.40 3.15
N GLY A 47 -1.15 5.24 3.70
CA GLY A 47 -1.11 3.99 2.95
C GLY A 47 -2.48 3.61 2.37
N MET A 48 -3.55 3.80 3.16
CA MET A 48 -4.91 3.57 2.70
C MET A 48 -5.32 4.53 1.60
N ILE A 49 -5.11 5.84 1.75
CA ILE A 49 -5.50 6.82 0.72
C ILE A 49 -4.71 6.61 -0.57
N GLY A 50 -3.42 6.27 -0.46
CA GLY A 50 -2.58 6.01 -1.63
C GLY A 50 -3.12 4.87 -2.48
N SER A 51 -3.86 3.90 -1.92
CA SER A 51 -4.45 2.78 -2.67
C SER A 51 -5.84 3.07 -3.23
N LEU A 52 -6.35 4.30 -3.13
CA LEU A 52 -7.67 4.67 -3.63
C LEU A 52 -7.50 5.59 -4.84
N ASN A 53 -8.13 5.24 -5.95
CA ASN A 53 -8.34 6.18 -7.04
C ASN A 53 -9.56 7.11 -6.78
N GLU A 54 -9.87 8.00 -7.71
CA GLU A 54 -10.96 8.98 -7.55
C GLU A 54 -12.36 8.33 -7.39
N ASP A 55 -12.60 7.22 -8.08
CA ASP A 55 -13.86 6.47 -8.01
C ASP A 55 -14.01 5.74 -6.68
N GLU A 56 -12.89 5.30 -6.11
CA GLU A 56 -12.77 4.64 -4.81
C GLU A 56 -12.62 5.62 -3.65
N ALA A 57 -12.61 6.93 -3.90
CA ALA A 57 -12.34 7.94 -2.89
C ALA A 57 -13.25 7.74 -1.66
N MET A 58 -12.63 7.74 -0.47
CA MET A 58 -13.31 7.47 0.80
C MET A 58 -13.46 8.74 1.65
N SER A 59 -14.52 8.82 2.44
CA SER A 59 -14.72 9.91 3.40
C SER A 59 -13.88 9.74 4.67
N ALA A 60 -13.79 10.80 5.47
CA ALA A 60 -13.08 10.75 6.75
C ALA A 60 -13.66 9.72 7.73
N VAL A 61 -14.95 9.38 7.60
CA VAL A 61 -15.60 8.38 8.47
C VAL A 61 -15.12 6.98 8.08
N GLU A 62 -15.22 6.64 6.80
CA GLU A 62 -14.86 5.32 6.29
C GLU A 62 -13.38 5.00 6.54
N ILE A 63 -12.48 5.97 6.31
CA ILE A 63 -11.06 5.83 6.62
C ILE A 63 -10.84 5.68 8.13
N SER A 64 -11.59 6.41 8.97
CA SER A 64 -11.42 6.34 10.42
C SER A 64 -11.82 4.99 11.00
N GLU A 65 -12.86 4.37 10.43
CA GLU A 65 -13.32 3.03 10.79
C GLU A 65 -12.32 1.96 10.37
N ALA A 66 -11.75 2.08 9.17
CA ALA A 66 -10.74 1.14 8.68
C ALA A 66 -9.39 1.25 9.42
N VAL A 67 -8.94 2.47 9.75
CA VAL A 67 -7.67 2.70 10.44
C VAL A 67 -7.78 2.50 11.95
N GLY A 68 -8.99 2.61 12.52
CA GLY A 68 -9.21 2.53 13.97
C GLY A 68 -8.79 3.80 14.71
N CYS A 69 -9.09 4.99 14.16
CA CYS A 69 -8.81 6.28 14.80
C CYS A 69 -10.01 7.23 14.73
N SER A 70 -9.88 8.46 15.24
CA SER A 70 -11.00 9.41 15.19
C SER A 70 -11.15 10.06 13.82
N ARG A 71 -12.40 10.23 13.36
CA ARG A 71 -12.74 11.02 12.16
C ARG A 71 -12.07 12.40 12.16
N GLN A 72 -11.98 13.06 13.32
CA GLN A 72 -11.36 14.37 13.44
C GLN A 72 -9.85 14.32 13.17
N LYS A 73 -9.16 13.25 13.58
CA LYS A 73 -7.74 13.02 13.26
C LYS A 73 -7.58 12.86 11.75
N VAL A 74 -8.38 12.01 11.10
CA VAL A 74 -8.35 11.83 9.64
C VAL A 74 -8.59 13.15 8.92
N SER A 75 -9.67 13.86 9.25
CA SER A 75 -10.06 15.11 8.60
C SER A 75 -8.99 16.21 8.75
N ASN A 76 -8.44 16.39 9.95
CA ASN A 76 -7.37 17.35 10.20
C ASN A 76 -6.10 16.98 9.43
N TRP A 77 -5.69 15.72 9.49
CA TRP A 77 -4.43 15.28 8.90
C TRP A 77 -4.48 15.33 7.37
N CYS A 78 -5.55 14.82 6.77
CA CYS A 78 -5.74 14.87 5.32
C CYS A 78 -5.80 16.32 4.82
N SER A 79 -6.60 17.18 5.44
CA SER A 79 -6.85 18.53 4.92
C SER A 79 -5.73 19.54 5.25
N LYS A 80 -5.08 19.40 6.41
CA LYS A 80 -4.08 20.39 6.89
C LYS A 80 -2.64 19.94 6.68
N VAL A 81 -2.40 18.64 6.50
CA VAL A 81 -1.05 18.09 6.36
C VAL A 81 -0.87 17.49 4.97
N LEU A 82 -1.58 16.41 4.64
CA LEU A 82 -1.33 15.66 3.40
C LEU A 82 -1.66 16.47 2.14
N TYR A 83 -2.86 17.05 2.06
CA TYR A 83 -3.28 17.85 0.93
C TYR A 83 -2.38 19.08 0.74
N LYS A 84 -1.98 19.75 1.83
CA LYS A 84 -1.05 20.90 1.76
C LYS A 84 0.35 20.52 1.29
N LYS A 85 0.74 19.26 1.47
CA LYS A 85 2.01 18.71 0.97
C LYS A 85 1.88 18.15 -0.46
N GLY A 86 0.68 18.17 -1.06
CA GLY A 86 0.43 17.58 -2.38
C GLY A 86 0.53 16.06 -2.41
N LEU A 87 0.32 15.38 -1.26
CA LEU A 87 0.45 13.92 -1.16
C LEU A 87 -0.86 13.17 -1.41
N ILE A 88 -1.99 13.87 -1.42
CA ILE A 88 -3.32 13.30 -1.66
C ILE A 88 -4.19 14.35 -2.33
N ASN A 89 -5.31 13.90 -2.89
CA ASN A 89 -6.35 14.71 -3.48
C ASN A 89 -7.62 14.73 -2.63
N ILE A 90 -8.43 15.78 -2.80
CA ILE A 90 -9.71 15.96 -2.09
C ILE A 90 -10.78 16.37 -3.10
N ILE A 91 -11.87 15.62 -3.14
CA ILE A 91 -13.11 16.00 -3.82
C ILE A 91 -14.23 16.18 -2.81
N LYS A 92 -15.18 17.07 -3.13
CA LYS A 92 -16.37 17.30 -2.30
C LYS A 92 -17.59 16.65 -2.93
N LYS A 93 -18.19 15.69 -2.22
CA LYS A 93 -19.46 15.05 -2.58
C LYS A 93 -20.46 15.30 -1.45
N ASN A 94 -21.63 15.87 -1.75
CA ASN A 94 -22.70 16.14 -0.76
C ASN A 94 -22.24 16.88 0.52
N GLY A 95 -21.37 17.87 0.36
CA GLY A 95 -20.84 18.66 1.49
C GLY A 95 -19.80 17.94 2.36
N LYS A 96 -19.38 16.73 1.98
CA LYS A 96 -18.34 15.94 2.65
C LYS A 96 -17.09 15.87 1.77
N ASN A 97 -15.92 15.83 2.42
CA ASN A 97 -14.66 15.60 1.75
C ASN A 97 -14.42 14.09 1.57
N TYR A 98 -13.95 13.72 0.39
CA TYR A 98 -13.51 12.38 0.02
C TYR A 98 -12.05 12.45 -0.44
N TYR A 99 -11.26 11.48 -0.02
CA TYR A 99 -9.81 11.47 -0.13
C TYR A 99 -9.37 10.29 -0.99
N PHE A 100 -8.42 10.56 -1.87
CA PHE A 100 -7.84 9.58 -2.81
C PHE A 100 -6.46 10.06 -3.23
N ASP A 101 -5.71 9.20 -3.90
CA ASP A 101 -4.49 9.55 -4.62
C ASP A 101 -4.68 9.22 -6.10
N TYR A 102 -3.95 9.89 -6.99
CA TYR A 102 -3.88 9.39 -8.36
C TYR A 102 -2.86 8.26 -8.33
N GLU A 103 -3.21 7.10 -8.90
CA GLU A 103 -2.17 6.17 -9.30
C GLU A 103 -1.25 6.91 -10.27
N GLU A 104 -0.11 7.39 -9.79
CA GLU A 104 1.03 7.47 -10.67
C GLU A 104 1.31 6.01 -11.05
N GLU A 105 0.95 5.62 -12.27
CA GLU A 105 1.73 4.64 -13.02
C GLU A 105 3.19 5.05 -12.79
N SER A 106 3.84 4.37 -11.86
CA SER A 106 5.17 4.64 -11.32
C SER A 106 6.07 5.40 -12.29
N ASN A 107 6.04 6.73 -12.21
CA ASN A 107 6.99 7.59 -12.89
C ASN A 107 8.04 8.03 -11.87
N TYR A 108 8.55 7.05 -11.13
CA TYR A 108 9.89 7.18 -10.59
C TYR A 108 10.82 7.15 -11.80
N PRO A 109 11.63 8.19 -12.07
CA PRO A 109 12.81 7.96 -12.87
C PRO A 109 13.58 6.87 -12.14
N MET A 110 13.62 5.67 -12.72
CA MET A 110 14.68 4.71 -12.42
C MET A 110 15.95 5.54 -12.45
N LYS A 111 16.60 5.71 -11.30
CA LYS A 111 17.98 6.18 -11.32
C LYS A 111 18.68 5.17 -12.19
N ASN A 112 19.04 5.56 -13.41
CA ASN A 112 19.92 4.76 -14.22
C ASN A 112 21.14 4.48 -13.32
N ASP A 113 21.52 3.21 -13.18
CA ASP A 113 22.76 2.79 -12.53
C ASP A 113 24.02 3.32 -13.28
N ALA A 114 23.88 4.37 -14.09
CA ALA A 114 24.92 5.04 -14.86
C ALA A 114 25.66 6.14 -14.07
N ASP A 115 25.28 6.44 -12.82
CA ASP A 115 25.99 7.42 -11.99
C ASP A 115 27.05 6.81 -11.04
N ILE A 116 27.45 5.54 -11.25
CA ILE A 116 28.75 5.06 -10.74
C ILE A 116 29.83 5.58 -11.69
N ILE A 117 30.20 6.84 -11.52
CA ILE A 117 31.49 7.33 -11.99
C ILE A 117 32.54 6.58 -11.18
N VAL A 118 33.13 5.56 -11.79
CA VAL A 118 34.46 5.09 -11.40
C VAL A 118 35.43 6.25 -11.65
N GLU A 119 35.75 7.01 -10.61
CA GLU A 119 36.98 7.80 -10.60
C GLU A 119 38.14 6.80 -10.48
N GLU A 120 38.63 6.32 -11.62
CA GLU A 120 40.02 5.87 -11.75
C GLU A 120 40.86 7.09 -12.16
N ILE A 121 41.76 7.51 -11.27
CA ILE A 121 42.99 8.25 -11.60
C ILE A 121 44.17 7.35 -11.18
#